data_AF-A0A7J3TUQ2-F1
#
_entry.id   AF-A0A7J3TUQ2-F1
#
_cell.length_a   1.000
_cell.length_b   1.000
_cell.length_c   1.000
_cell.angle_alpha   90.00
_cell.angle_beta   90.00
_cell.angle_gamma   90.00
#
_symmetry.space_group_name_H-M   'P 1'
#
loop_
_entity.id
_entity.type
_entity.pdbx_description
1 polymer ?
#
loop_
_entity_poly.entity_id
_entity_poly.type
_entity_poly.pdbx_seq_one_letter_code
_entity_poly.pdbx_strand_id
1 'polypeptide(L)'
;MAEAQLSLFTSPILTNIFLPFLLVFVVVFAILEKTNILGEGKKYANLIVAIIVGLLFIGAQSLVGFTIKFLPLVAVFLVILLGYFLVFGFVGIHLEKGMKVTLGIVFGIALVAAILWATGLLSNVSSGSMEQTIGIILFVAILGGAIALVVSGKGKENK
;
A
#
# COMPACT_ATOMS: atom_id res chain seq x y z
N MET A 1 -16.86 34.15 -0.21
CA MET A 1 -16.34 33.66 1.09
C MET A 1 -16.08 32.15 1.03
N ALA A 2 -15.23 31.69 0.11
CA ALA A 2 -14.95 30.26 -0.10
C ALA A 2 -13.46 29.91 0.04
N GLU A 3 -12.67 30.75 0.73
CA GLU A 3 -11.21 30.57 0.83
C GLU A 3 -10.77 29.92 2.16
N ALA A 4 -11.61 29.97 3.21
CA ALA A 4 -11.27 29.44 4.52
C ALA A 4 -11.29 27.89 4.61
N GLN A 5 -11.99 27.20 3.70
CA GLN A 5 -12.15 25.74 3.79
C GLN A 5 -10.96 24.96 3.21
N LEU A 6 -10.21 25.53 2.26
CA LEU A 6 -9.03 24.89 1.67
C LEU A 6 -7.80 24.97 2.57
N SER A 7 -7.78 25.91 3.54
CA SER A 7 -6.61 26.15 4.41
C SER A 7 -6.34 25.04 5.42
N LEU A 8 -7.36 24.31 5.87
CA LEU A 8 -7.19 23.23 6.85
C LEU A 8 -6.58 21.99 6.18
N PHE A 9 -7.04 21.65 4.98
CA PHE A 9 -6.56 20.49 4.23
C PHE A 9 -5.20 20.70 3.58
N THR A 10 -4.77 21.95 3.39
CA THR A 10 -3.41 22.31 2.93
C THR A 10 -2.47 22.66 4.08
N SER A 11 -2.94 22.60 5.34
CA SER A 11 -2.08 22.91 6.47
C SER A 11 -0.88 21.95 6.53
N PRO A 12 0.34 22.45 6.76
CA PRO A 12 1.53 21.59 6.83
C PRO A 12 1.43 20.54 7.93
N ILE A 13 0.76 20.86 9.03
CA ILE A 13 0.53 19.95 10.15
C ILE A 13 -0.35 18.78 9.70
N LEU A 14 -1.49 19.05 9.06
CA LEU A 14 -2.37 17.97 8.61
C LEU A 14 -1.68 17.12 7.53
N THR A 15 -1.05 17.76 6.55
CA THR A 15 -0.49 17.08 5.37
C THR A 15 0.75 16.26 5.70
N ASN A 16 1.65 16.80 6.53
CA ASN A 16 2.94 16.17 6.80
C ASN A 16 2.95 15.29 8.05
N ILE A 17 1.94 15.38 8.91
CA ILE A 17 1.89 14.63 10.17
C ILE A 17 0.66 13.74 10.21
N PHE A 18 -0.53 14.32 10.14
CA PHE A 18 -1.77 13.55 10.36
C PHE A 18 -2.10 12.60 9.21
N LEU A 19 -1.98 13.04 7.95
CA LEU A 19 -2.25 12.18 6.79
C LEU A 19 -1.35 10.93 6.75
N PRO A 20 0.00 11.05 6.84
CA PRO A 20 0.86 9.88 6.85
C PRO A 20 0.66 9.01 8.10
N PHE A 21 0.41 9.61 9.27
CA PHE A 21 0.09 8.88 10.50
C PHE A 21 -1.16 8.02 10.30
N LEU A 22 -2.25 8.63 9.83
CA LEU A 22 -3.53 7.97 9.69
C LEU A 22 -3.46 6.84 8.66
N LEU A 23 -2.74 7.06 7.55
CA LEU A 23 -2.52 6.03 6.54
C LEU A 23 -1.81 4.82 7.15
N VAL A 24 -0.67 5.03 7.80
CA VAL A 24 0.13 3.94 8.39
C VAL A 24 -0.65 3.26 9.51
N PHE A 25 -1.27 4.03 10.40
CA PHE A 25 -2.12 3.52 11.47
C PHE A 25 -3.22 2.60 10.93
N VAL A 26 -4.01 3.05 9.94
CA VAL A 26 -5.12 2.27 9.39
C VAL A 26 -4.61 1.01 8.69
N VAL A 27 -3.55 1.12 7.89
CA VAL A 27 -2.99 -0.03 7.17
C VAL A 27 -2.44 -1.07 8.14
N VAL A 28 -1.64 -0.65 9.12
CA VAL A 28 -1.10 -1.57 10.14
C VAL A 28 -2.22 -2.19 10.95
N PHE A 29 -3.20 -1.39 11.42
CA PHE A 29 -4.36 -1.91 12.15
C PHE A 29 -5.12 -2.96 11.33
N ALA A 30 -5.41 -2.67 10.06
CA ALA A 30 -6.12 -3.58 9.17
C ALA A 30 -5.33 -4.88 8.94
N ILE A 31 -4.00 -4.81 8.78
CA ILE A 31 -3.15 -5.99 8.66
C ILE A 31 -3.20 -6.83 9.93
N LEU A 32 -3.03 -6.21 11.11
CA LEU A 32 -3.07 -6.92 12.40
C LEU A 32 -4.42 -7.61 12.63
N GLU A 33 -5.52 -6.92 12.34
CA GLU A 33 -6.89 -7.44 12.48
C GLU A 33 -7.18 -8.57 11.47
N LYS A 34 -6.69 -8.44 10.23
CA LYS A 34 -6.91 -9.46 9.18
C LYS A 34 -6.07 -10.71 9.41
N THR A 35 -4.87 -10.55 9.95
CA THR A 35 -3.93 -11.66 10.18
C THR A 35 -4.09 -12.31 11.56
N ASN A 36 -4.81 -11.66 12.49
CA ASN A 36 -4.94 -12.11 13.89
C ASN A 36 -3.59 -12.44 14.56
N ILE A 37 -2.53 -11.72 14.20
CA ILE A 37 -1.16 -12.03 14.64
C ILE A 37 -0.97 -11.94 16.15
N LEU A 38 -1.76 -11.09 16.83
CA LEU A 38 -1.75 -10.94 18.29
C LEU A 38 -2.77 -11.85 19.00
N GLY A 39 -3.45 -12.72 18.24
CA GLY A 39 -4.52 -13.59 18.71
C GLY A 39 -5.91 -13.07 18.39
N GLU A 40 -6.88 -13.98 18.36
CA GLU A 40 -8.28 -13.67 18.04
C GLU A 40 -8.93 -12.78 19.11
N GLY A 41 -9.74 -11.83 18.66
CA GLY A 41 -10.50 -10.93 19.56
C GLY A 41 -9.66 -9.85 20.25
N LYS A 42 -8.36 -9.73 19.96
CA LYS A 42 -7.45 -8.74 20.57
C LYS A 42 -7.49 -7.36 19.91
N LYS A 43 -8.69 -6.85 19.59
CA LYS A 43 -8.87 -5.59 18.86
C LYS A 43 -8.20 -4.38 19.52
N TYR A 44 -8.29 -4.28 20.85
CA TYR A 44 -7.65 -3.20 21.60
C TYR A 44 -6.13 -3.25 21.53
N ALA A 45 -5.54 -4.46 21.54
CA ALA A 45 -4.10 -4.61 21.38
C ALA A 45 -3.67 -4.24 19.96
N ASN A 46 -4.41 -4.68 18.94
CA ASN A 46 -4.18 -4.29 17.55
C ASN A 46 -4.22 -2.76 17.37
N LEU A 47 -5.19 -2.09 18.01
CA LEU A 47 -5.33 -0.63 17.99
C LEU A 47 -4.11 0.06 18.61
N ILE A 48 -3.70 -0.36 19.82
CA ILE A 48 -2.56 0.22 20.54
C ILE A 48 -1.27 0.04 19.74
N VAL A 49 -1.03 -1.17 19.22
CA VAL A 49 0.17 -1.45 18.42
C VAL A 49 0.18 -0.61 17.14
N ALA A 50 -0.95 -0.53 16.43
CA ALA A 50 -1.04 0.29 15.22
C ALA A 50 -0.80 1.78 15.51
N ILE A 51 -1.32 2.30 16.63
CA ILE A 51 -1.07 3.69 17.07
C ILE A 51 0.42 3.89 17.31
N ILE A 52 1.06 3.02 18.11
CA ILE A 52 2.50 3.12 18.41
C ILE A 52 3.33 3.10 17.13
N VAL A 53 3.04 2.17 16.21
CA VAL A 53 3.74 2.08 14.92
C VAL A 53 3.52 3.34 14.08
N GLY A 54 2.30 3.85 14.00
CA GLY A 54 2.00 5.10 13.30
C GLY A 54 2.74 6.30 13.89
N LEU A 55 2.83 6.42 15.21
CA LEU A 55 3.58 7.48 15.90
C LEU A 55 5.09 7.36 15.66
N LEU A 56 5.65 6.14 15.76
CA LEU A 56 7.06 5.88 15.45
C LEU A 56 7.38 6.24 13.99
N PHE A 57 6.44 6.00 13.08
CA PHE A 57 6.58 6.33 11.67
C PHE A 57 6.75 7.85 11.44
N ILE A 58 5.95 8.68 12.13
CA ILE A 58 6.08 10.14 12.06
C ILE A 58 7.43 10.63 12.58
N GLY A 59 8.01 9.94 13.56
CA GLY A 59 9.36 10.24 14.05
C GLY A 59 10.46 10.08 12.98
N ALA A 60 10.20 9.35 11.90
CA ALA A 60 11.14 9.12 10.81
C ALA A 60 10.81 10.02 9.60
N GLN A 61 11.40 11.22 9.55
CA GLN A 61 11.15 12.22 8.49
C GLN A 61 11.35 11.67 7.05
N SER A 62 12.31 10.78 6.84
CA SER A 62 12.54 10.12 5.54
C SER A 62 11.33 9.28 5.09
N LEU A 63 10.67 8.59 6.03
CA LEU A 63 9.51 7.76 5.76
C LEU A 63 8.24 8.59 5.53
N VAL A 64 8.12 9.74 6.20
CA VAL A 64 7.00 10.69 5.99
C VAL A 64 6.99 11.21 4.55
N GLY A 65 8.13 11.67 4.03
CA GLY A 65 8.23 12.17 2.66
C GLY A 65 7.91 11.10 1.61
N PHE A 66 8.26 9.85 1.90
CA PHE A 66 7.87 8.70 1.10
C PHE A 66 6.34 8.51 1.10
N THR A 67 5.71 8.48 2.27
CA THR A 67 4.25 8.27 2.38
C THR A 67 3.45 9.36 1.68
N ILE A 68 3.88 10.63 1.74
CA ILE A 68 3.20 11.72 1.03
C ILE A 68 3.19 11.47 -0.48
N LYS A 69 4.28 10.95 -1.06
CA LYS A 69 4.34 10.59 -2.49
C LYS A 69 3.45 9.39 -2.83
N PHE A 70 3.22 8.48 -1.89
CA PHE A 70 2.33 7.33 -2.05
C PHE A 70 0.85 7.66 -1.86
N LEU A 71 0.53 8.73 -1.13
CA LEU A 71 -0.84 9.07 -0.77
C LEU A 71 -1.78 9.19 -1.99
N PRO A 72 -1.41 9.87 -3.09
CA PRO A 72 -2.26 9.96 -4.28
C PRO A 72 -2.50 8.59 -4.92
N LEU A 73 -1.47 7.74 -4.95
CA LEU A 73 -1.58 6.39 -5.49
C LEU A 73 -2.56 5.55 -4.67
N VAL A 74 -2.43 5.58 -3.34
CA VAL A 74 -3.33 4.83 -2.44
C VAL A 74 -4.77 5.35 -2.57
N ALA A 75 -4.97 6.65 -2.68
CA ALA A 75 -6.28 7.24 -2.88
C ALA A 75 -6.92 6.78 -4.21
N VAL A 76 -6.19 6.86 -5.33
CA VAL A 76 -6.64 6.38 -6.64
C VAL A 76 -6.94 4.88 -6.57
N PHE A 77 -6.07 4.10 -5.93
CA PHE A 77 -6.27 2.67 -5.76
C PHE A 77 -7.53 2.35 -4.97
N LEU A 78 -7.79 3.04 -3.85
CA LEU A 78 -9.01 2.87 -3.07
C LEU A 78 -10.26 3.22 -3.87
N VAL A 79 -10.22 4.29 -4.66
CA VAL A 79 -11.35 4.67 -5.53
C VAL A 79 -11.61 3.60 -6.59
N ILE A 80 -10.57 3.09 -7.25
CA ILE A 80 -10.72 2.02 -8.25
C ILE A 80 -11.22 0.73 -7.58
N LEU A 81 -10.68 0.36 -6.41
CA LEU A 81 -11.09 -0.83 -5.65
C LEU A 81 -12.56 -0.73 -5.21
N LEU A 82 -12.98 0.44 -4.72
CA LEU A 82 -14.38 0.71 -4.38
C LEU A 82 -15.26 0.63 -5.62
N GLY A 83 -14.87 1.27 -6.72
CA GLY A 83 -15.58 1.17 -8.00
C GLY A 83 -15.73 -0.28 -8.46
N TYR A 84 -14.67 -1.07 -8.35
CA TYR A 84 -14.69 -2.50 -8.62
C TYR A 84 -15.68 -3.22 -7.70
N PHE A 85 -15.61 -3.05 -6.37
CA PHE A 85 -16.56 -3.69 -5.46
C PHE A 85 -18.01 -3.25 -5.69
N LEU A 86 -18.24 -2.01 -6.09
CA LEU A 86 -19.58 -1.55 -6.44
C LEU A 86 -20.09 -2.24 -7.70
N VAL A 87 -19.32 -2.26 -8.78
CA VAL A 87 -19.73 -2.92 -10.03
C VAL A 87 -19.94 -4.42 -9.82
N PHE A 88 -18.97 -5.11 -9.22
CA PHE A 88 -19.07 -6.56 -9.07
C PHE A 88 -19.98 -7.00 -7.92
N GLY A 89 -20.08 -6.20 -6.86
CA GLY A 89 -20.94 -6.46 -5.70
C GLY A 89 -22.42 -6.19 -5.99
N PHE A 90 -22.76 -5.12 -6.71
CA PHE A 90 -24.15 -4.80 -7.05
C PHE A 90 -24.65 -5.53 -8.30
N VAL A 91 -23.81 -5.68 -9.33
CA VAL A 91 -24.25 -6.30 -10.61
C VAL A 91 -24.20 -7.83 -10.53
N GLY A 92 -23.66 -8.42 -9.46
CA GLY A 92 -23.61 -9.88 -9.27
C GLY A 92 -22.76 -10.61 -10.31
N ILE A 93 -21.91 -9.88 -11.04
CA ILE A 93 -21.06 -10.42 -12.09
C ILE A 93 -20.01 -11.31 -11.45
N HIS A 94 -20.16 -12.62 -11.61
CA HIS A 94 -19.16 -13.58 -11.20
C HIS A 94 -18.05 -13.59 -12.25
N LEU A 95 -16.93 -12.94 -11.95
CA LEU A 95 -15.76 -12.98 -12.83
C LEU A 95 -15.28 -14.42 -13.03
N GLU A 96 -15.11 -14.79 -14.29
CA GLU A 96 -14.49 -16.03 -14.70
C GLU A 96 -13.05 -16.12 -14.16
N LYS A 97 -12.59 -17.34 -13.86
CA LYS A 97 -11.33 -17.61 -13.16
C LYS A 97 -10.12 -16.96 -13.85
N GLY A 98 -10.13 -16.89 -15.18
CA GLY A 98 -9.09 -16.23 -15.99
C GLY A 98 -9.04 -14.71 -15.80
N MET A 99 -10.20 -14.04 -15.77
CA MET A 99 -10.25 -12.58 -15.65
C MET A 99 -9.76 -12.09 -14.28
N LYS A 100 -10.02 -12.85 -13.20
CA LYS A 100 -9.48 -12.56 -11.86
C LYS A 100 -7.95 -12.60 -11.82
N VAL A 101 -7.34 -13.52 -12.56
CA VAL A 101 -5.87 -13.67 -12.61
C VAL A 101 -5.25 -12.55 -13.43
N THR A 102 -5.80 -12.24 -14.60
CA THR A 102 -5.30 -11.14 -15.44
C THR A 102 -5.38 -9.80 -14.71
N LEU A 103 -6.51 -9.50 -14.05
CA LEU A 103 -6.66 -8.29 -13.23
C LEU A 103 -5.64 -8.24 -12.10
N GLY A 104 -5.43 -9.36 -11.40
CA GLY A 104 -4.43 -9.45 -10.31
C GLY A 104 -3.01 -9.18 -10.80
N ILE A 105 -2.62 -9.71 -11.97
CA ILE A 105 -1.30 -9.48 -12.57
C ILE A 105 -1.14 -8.01 -12.98
N VAL A 106 -2.12 -7.44 -13.68
CA VAL A 106 -2.09 -6.02 -14.10
C VAL A 106 -1.99 -5.10 -12.89
N PHE A 107 -2.76 -5.37 -11.84
CA PHE A 107 -2.67 -4.62 -10.58
C PHE A 107 -1.33 -4.79 -9.88
N GLY A 108 -0.78 -6.01 -9.85
CA GLY A 108 0.53 -6.27 -9.26
C GLY A 108 1.63 -5.49 -9.97
N ILE A 109 1.65 -5.51 -11.31
CA ILE A 109 2.61 -4.76 -12.12
C ILE A 109 2.46 -3.25 -11.90
N ALA A 110 1.22 -2.74 -11.91
CA ALA A 110 0.95 -1.32 -11.66
C ALA A 110 1.42 -0.88 -10.27
N LEU A 111 1.21 -1.71 -9.24
CA LEU A 111 1.69 -1.44 -7.88
C LEU A 111 3.22 -1.40 -7.83
N VAL A 112 3.90 -2.37 -8.44
CA VAL A 112 5.37 -2.42 -8.48
C VAL A 112 5.93 -1.21 -9.23
N ALA A 113 5.36 -0.86 -10.39
CA ALA A 113 5.77 0.31 -11.16
C ALA A 113 5.59 1.61 -10.37
N ALA A 114 4.47 1.74 -9.65
CA ALA A 114 4.21 2.90 -8.82
C ALA A 114 5.15 2.98 -7.61
N ILE A 115 5.51 1.84 -7.00
CA ILE A 115 6.54 1.79 -5.95
C ILE A 115 7.89 2.27 -6.49
N LEU A 116 8.31 1.76 -7.66
CA LEU A 116 9.58 2.15 -8.28
C LEU A 116 9.64 3.63 -8.65
N TRP A 117 8.50 4.19 -9.09
CA TRP A 117 8.38 5.61 -9.38
C TRP A 117 8.42 6.47 -8.10
N ALA A 118 7.61 6.13 -7.10
CA ALA A 118 7.47 6.93 -5.88
C ALA A 118 8.71 6.88 -4.97
N THR A 119 9.43 5.75 -4.97
CA THR A 119 10.74 5.61 -4.31
C THR A 119 11.86 6.42 -5.00
N GLY A 120 11.68 6.82 -6.26
CA GLY A 120 12.76 7.43 -7.06
C GLY A 120 13.91 6.47 -7.39
N LEU A 121 13.70 5.15 -7.26
CA LEU A 121 14.74 4.15 -7.53
C LEU A 121 15.16 4.14 -9.01
N LEU A 122 14.24 4.48 -9.92
CA LEU A 122 14.52 4.65 -11.34
C LEU A 122 15.55 5.76 -11.62
N SER A 123 15.51 6.88 -10.89
CA SER A 123 16.51 7.95 -11.03
C SER A 123 17.85 7.55 -10.43
N ASN A 124 17.87 6.77 -9.34
CA ASN A 124 19.10 6.36 -8.65
C ASN A 124 19.91 5.31 -9.42
N VAL A 125 19.27 4.50 -10.28
CA VAL A 125 19.97 3.61 -11.23
C VAL A 125 20.73 4.41 -12.30
N SER A 126 20.21 5.56 -12.72
CA SER A 126 20.91 6.41 -13.70
C SER A 126 22.13 7.15 -13.14
N SER A 127 22.27 7.25 -11.80
CA SER A 127 23.40 7.91 -11.14
C SER A 127 24.62 7.02 -10.87
N GLY A 128 24.61 5.74 -11.29
CA GLY A 128 25.83 4.90 -11.34
C GLY A 128 26.37 4.37 -10.01
N SER A 129 25.64 4.52 -8.90
CA SER A 129 26.02 3.97 -7.60
C SER A 129 25.75 2.46 -7.53
N MET A 130 26.82 1.67 -7.51
CA MET A 130 26.76 0.19 -7.55
C MET A 130 26.05 -0.40 -6.32
N GLU A 131 26.24 0.22 -5.15
CA GLU A 131 25.61 -0.21 -3.89
C GLU A 131 24.08 -0.01 -3.89
N GLN A 132 23.59 1.07 -4.50
CA GLN A 132 22.16 1.36 -4.58
C GLN A 132 21.48 0.48 -5.64
N THR A 133 22.19 0.13 -6.70
CA THR A 133 21.71 -0.77 -7.76
C THR A 133 21.47 -2.19 -7.24
N ILE A 134 22.37 -2.71 -6.40
CA ILE A 134 22.21 -4.04 -5.78
C ILE A 134 20.98 -4.08 -4.86
N GLY A 135 20.77 -3.03 -4.06
CA GLY A 135 19.59 -2.93 -3.19
C GLY A 135 18.28 -2.95 -3.96
N ILE A 136 18.23 -2.26 -5.12
CA ILE A 136 17.06 -2.24 -6.01
C ILE A 136 16.79 -3.62 -6.62
N ILE A 137 17.83 -4.29 -7.13
CA ILE A 137 17.70 -5.62 -7.72
C ILE A 137 17.18 -6.63 -6.69
N LEU A 138 17.71 -6.59 -5.45
CA LEU A 138 17.25 -7.43 -4.35
C LEU A 138 15.80 -7.16 -3.99
N PHE A 139 15.41 -5.89 -3.87
CA PHE A 139 14.03 -5.51 -3.56
C PHE A 139 13.04 -5.97 -4.65
N VAL A 140 13.38 -5.75 -5.93
CA VAL A 140 12.56 -6.21 -7.06
C VAL A 140 12.50 -7.73 -7.13
N ALA A 141 13.60 -8.43 -6.85
CA ALA A 141 13.63 -9.88 -6.80
C ALA A 141 12.75 -10.44 -5.67
N ILE A 142 12.77 -9.82 -4.48
CA ILE A 142 11.92 -10.22 -3.35
C ILE A 142 10.45 -9.96 -3.66
N LEU A 143 10.11 -8.79 -4.22
CA LEU A 143 8.74 -8.47 -4.64
C LEU A 143 8.25 -9.40 -5.75
N GLY A 144 9.06 -9.63 -6.78
CA GLY A 144 8.76 -10.54 -7.87
C GLY A 144 8.58 -11.97 -7.38
N GLY A 145 9.44 -12.42 -6.46
CA GLY A 145 9.32 -13.72 -5.80
C GLY A 145 8.04 -13.84 -4.97
N ALA A 146 7.69 -12.82 -4.19
CA ALA A 146 6.45 -12.78 -3.42
C ALA A 146 5.21 -12.84 -4.33
N ILE A 147 5.18 -12.09 -5.43
CA ILE A 147 4.09 -12.12 -6.41
C ILE A 147 4.01 -13.49 -7.08
N ALA A 148 5.13 -14.07 -7.51
CA ALA A 148 5.18 -15.39 -8.12
C ALA A 148 4.69 -16.50 -7.18
N LEU A 149 5.03 -16.42 -5.89
CA LEU A 149 4.54 -17.33 -4.85
C LEU A 149 3.03 -17.18 -4.64
N VAL A 150 2.52 -15.95 -4.57
CA VAL A 150 1.08 -15.68 -4.44
C VAL A 150 0.30 -16.20 -5.66
N VAL A 151 0.85 -16.04 -6.86
CA VAL A 151 0.23 -16.52 -8.11
C VAL A 151 0.28 -18.05 -8.21
N SER A 152 1.40 -18.67 -7.81
CA SER A 152 1.58 -20.13 -7.88
C SER A 152 0.94 -20.88 -6.72
N GLY A 153 0.70 -20.22 -5.58
CA GLY A 153 0.07 -20.78 -4.39
C GLY A 153 -1.40 -21.17 -4.55
N LYS A 154 -2.04 -20.81 -5.68
CA LYS A 154 -3.42 -21.22 -6.01
C LYS A 154 -3.55 -22.58 -6.69
N GLY A 155 -2.46 -23.35 -6.82
CA GLY A 155 -2.41 -24.59 -7.60
C GLY A 155 -2.29 -25.91 -6.83
N LYS A 156 -2.24 -25.92 -5.50
CA LYS A 156 -2.05 -27.17 -4.72
C LYS A 156 -3.02 -27.31 -3.54
N GLU A 157 -4.31 -27.13 -3.79
CA GLU A 157 -5.35 -27.62 -2.90
C GLU A 157 -6.28 -28.53 -3.71
N ASN A 158 -6.30 -29.81 -3.32
CA ASN A 158 -7.18 -30.91 -3.74
C ASN A 158 -6.87 -31.64 -5.07
N LYS A 159 -6.00 -32.66 -4.97
CA LYS A 159 -6.31 -34.01 -5.46
C LYS A 159 -6.19 -34.98 -4.30
#